data_AF-A0A094L7H5-F1
#
_entry.id   AF-A0A094L7H5-F1
#
_cell.length_a   1.000
_cell.length_b   1.000
_cell.length_c   1.000
_cell.angle_alpha   90.00
_cell.angle_beta   90.00
_cell.angle_gamma   90.00
#
_symmetry.space_group_name_H-M   'P 1'
#
loop_
_entity.id
_entity.type
_entity.pdbx_description
1 polymer ?
#
loop_
_entity_poly.entity_id
_entity_poly.type
_entity_poly.pdbx_seq_one_letter_code
_entity_poly.pdbx_strand_id
1 'polypeptide(L)'
;VRTLHFRKVKFQLFKELLSRTPWETVLGDKGAEQSWQILKDAFPRAQELSVPRCRKSGREGKKPAWLTRDMLVKLKSKRELHRQWKQGRVTCEEYRDAARLCRDGVRKAKAQLELNLARNTKNSKKGFYRYLNQKRKVKENVRALTNENGELVLTHGEKAEILKSFFASVFTGNRSPPQSRVKGHHDGDQGCKTPPIIR
;
A
#
# COMPACT_ATOMS: atom_id res chain seq x y z
N VAL A 1 3.37 -1.70 11.89
CA VAL A 1 3.05 -3.13 12.17
C VAL A 1 4.26 -4.01 11.83
N ARG A 2 4.86 -4.67 12.83
CA ARG A 2 5.91 -5.70 12.63
C ARG A 2 5.22 -7.05 12.38
N THR A 3 5.72 -7.85 11.45
CA THR A 3 5.16 -9.18 11.15
C THR A 3 6.24 -10.24 11.19
N LEU A 4 5.87 -11.45 11.61
CA LEU A 4 6.75 -12.62 11.66
C LEU A 4 7.14 -13.03 10.23
N HIS A 5 8.43 -13.24 9.99
CA HIS A 5 8.97 -13.57 8.68
C HIS A 5 9.24 -15.08 8.55
N PHE A 6 8.18 -15.86 8.29
CA PHE A 6 8.22 -17.33 8.27
C PHE A 6 9.25 -17.93 7.30
N ARG A 7 9.57 -17.25 6.19
CA ARG A 7 10.61 -17.70 5.23
C ARG A 7 12.03 -17.72 5.80
N LYS A 8 12.27 -17.05 6.94
CA LYS A 8 13.59 -16.98 7.61
C LYS A 8 13.56 -17.64 8.99
N VAL A 9 12.64 -18.57 9.20
CA VAL A 9 12.55 -19.32 10.46
C VAL A 9 13.80 -20.15 10.70
N LYS A 10 14.28 -20.11 11.94
CA LYS A 10 15.29 -21.04 12.43
C LYS A 10 14.58 -22.29 12.98
N PHE A 11 14.28 -23.25 12.11
CA PHE A 11 13.51 -24.45 12.49
C PHE A 11 14.20 -25.28 13.57
N GLN A 12 15.53 -25.37 13.55
CA GLN A 12 16.28 -26.11 14.56
C GLN A 12 16.09 -25.50 15.96
N LEU A 13 16.19 -24.18 16.07
CA LEU A 13 15.95 -23.44 17.31
C LEU A 13 14.49 -23.60 17.78
N PHE A 14 13.54 -23.59 16.85
CA PHE A 14 12.13 -23.80 17.19
C PHE A 14 11.86 -25.19 17.78
N LYS A 15 12.44 -26.24 17.16
CA LYS A 15 12.36 -27.61 17.67
C LYS A 15 13.01 -27.74 19.03
N GLU A 16 14.19 -27.14 19.21
CA GLU A 16 14.93 -27.19 20.48
C GLU A 16 14.15 -26.51 21.62
N LEU A 17 13.52 -25.36 21.35
CA LEU A 17 12.71 -24.65 22.34
C LEU A 17 11.49 -25.47 22.78
N LEU A 18 10.86 -26.20 21.86
CA LEU A 18 9.76 -27.09 22.20
C LEU A 18 10.25 -28.36 22.90
N SER A 19 11.36 -28.96 22.48
CA SER A 19 11.88 -30.20 23.09
C SER A 19 12.44 -29.98 24.50
N ARG A 20 12.87 -28.76 24.83
CA ARG A 20 13.31 -28.40 26.20
C ARG A 20 12.17 -28.37 27.22
N THR A 21 10.92 -28.31 26.77
CA THR A 21 9.77 -28.29 27.67
C THR A 21 9.45 -29.73 28.08
N PRO A 22 9.41 -30.08 29.37
CA PRO A 22 9.11 -31.45 29.84
C PRO A 22 7.61 -31.73 29.74
N TRP A 23 7.14 -32.00 28.51
CA TRP A 23 5.71 -32.12 28.20
C TRP A 23 5.00 -33.22 28.99
N GLU A 24 5.67 -34.34 29.26
CA GLU A 24 5.09 -35.45 30.02
C GLU A 24 4.73 -35.03 31.45
N THR A 25 5.61 -34.28 32.13
CA THR A 25 5.36 -33.76 33.47
C THR A 25 4.34 -32.62 33.47
N VAL A 26 4.39 -31.76 32.46
CA VAL A 26 3.55 -30.55 32.38
C VAL A 26 2.10 -30.88 31.99
N LEU A 27 1.90 -31.96 31.22
CA LEU A 27 0.59 -32.38 30.72
C LEU A 27 0.02 -33.60 31.46
N GLY A 28 0.85 -34.38 32.15
CA GLY A 28 0.47 -35.66 32.77
C GLY A 28 -0.68 -35.56 33.77
N ASP A 29 -0.73 -34.47 34.54
CA ASP A 29 -1.75 -34.26 35.59
C ASP A 29 -2.93 -33.38 35.12
N LYS A 30 -3.02 -33.06 33.82
CA LYS A 30 -3.94 -32.04 33.31
C LYS A 30 -4.95 -32.58 32.31
N GLY A 31 -6.19 -32.12 32.45
CA GLY A 31 -7.25 -32.39 31.48
C GLY A 31 -6.98 -31.76 30.10
N ALA A 32 -7.65 -32.28 29.08
CA ALA A 32 -7.40 -31.90 27.68
C ALA A 32 -7.41 -30.37 27.42
N GLU A 33 -8.36 -29.63 28.01
CA GLU A 33 -8.47 -28.18 27.82
C GLU A 33 -7.30 -27.42 28.46
N GLN A 34 -6.86 -27.86 29.66
CA GLN A 34 -5.73 -27.25 30.36
C GLN A 34 -4.42 -27.55 29.63
N SER A 35 -4.26 -28.77 29.13
CA SER A 35 -3.14 -29.19 28.30
C SER A 35 -3.07 -28.39 26.99
N TRP A 36 -4.22 -28.15 26.35
CA TRP A 36 -4.31 -27.31 25.16
C TRP A 36 -3.96 -25.85 25.44
N GLN A 37 -4.36 -25.32 26.60
CA GLN A 37 -4.03 -23.95 26.99
C GLN A 37 -2.52 -23.76 27.18
N ILE A 38 -1.86 -24.73 27.82
CA ILE A 38 -0.40 -24.70 27.99
C ILE A 38 0.33 -24.71 26.65
N LEU A 39 -0.15 -25.51 25.69
CA LEU A 39 0.41 -25.54 24.35
C LEU A 39 0.20 -24.20 23.62
N LYS A 40 -1.00 -23.62 23.70
CA LYS A 40 -1.33 -22.30 23.13
C LYS A 40 -0.47 -21.19 23.71
N ASP A 41 0.02 -21.33 24.93
CA ASP A 41 0.91 -20.37 25.56
C ASP A 41 2.38 -20.60 25.17
N ALA A 42 2.83 -21.85 25.13
CA ALA A 42 4.22 -22.19 24.84
C ALA A 42 4.59 -22.01 23.36
N PHE A 43 3.68 -22.32 22.44
CA PHE A 43 3.94 -22.29 21.01
C PHE A 43 4.24 -20.88 20.47
N PRO A 44 3.44 -19.83 20.79
CA PRO A 44 3.75 -18.46 20.38
C PRO A 44 5.08 -17.97 20.95
N ARG A 45 5.44 -18.36 22.18
CA ARG A 45 6.74 -18.00 22.78
C ARG A 45 7.91 -18.58 21.97
N ALA A 46 7.84 -19.87 21.62
CA ALA A 46 8.84 -20.49 20.75
C ALA A 46 8.88 -19.84 19.35
N GLN A 47 7.71 -19.45 18.83
CA GLN A 47 7.56 -18.79 17.54
C GLN A 47 8.18 -17.39 17.54
N GLU A 48 8.02 -16.61 18.60
CA GLU A 48 8.60 -15.27 18.72
C GLU A 48 10.13 -15.29 18.77
N LEU A 49 10.71 -16.28 19.44
CA LEU A 49 12.16 -16.44 19.57
C LEU A 49 12.80 -17.00 18.30
N SER A 50 12.07 -17.84 17.55
CA SER A 50 12.61 -18.57 16.39
C SER A 50 12.34 -17.89 15.05
N VAL A 51 11.33 -17.02 14.97
CA VAL A 51 10.95 -16.31 13.75
C VAL A 51 11.40 -14.85 13.85
N PRO A 52 12.35 -14.42 13.00
CA PRO A 52 12.72 -13.01 12.94
C PRO A 52 11.52 -12.11 12.66
N ARG A 53 11.36 -11.05 13.46
CA ARG A 53 10.36 -10.00 13.21
C ARG A 53 10.91 -9.03 12.18
N CYS A 54 10.25 -8.93 11.04
CA CYS A 54 10.59 -7.91 10.04
C CYS A 54 9.59 -6.75 10.13
N ARG A 55 10.09 -5.53 9.92
CA ARG A 55 9.21 -4.44 9.51
C ARG A 55 8.60 -4.90 8.18
N LYS A 56 7.27 -4.81 8.04
CA LYS A 56 6.67 -4.86 6.69
C LYS A 56 7.41 -3.81 5.87
N SER A 57 8.25 -4.24 4.91
CA SER A 57 8.88 -3.32 3.99
C SER A 57 7.74 -2.60 3.30
N GLY A 58 7.52 -1.34 3.63
CA GLY A 58 6.36 -0.58 3.17
C GLY A 58 6.49 -0.28 1.70
N ARG A 59 6.26 -1.26 0.81
CA ARG A 59 6.38 -1.11 -0.66
C ARG A 59 7.70 -0.46 -1.13
N GLU A 60 8.73 -0.40 -0.29
CA GLU A 60 9.84 0.56 -0.47
C GLU A 60 10.97 0.02 -1.38
N GLY A 61 10.81 -1.19 -1.91
CA GLY A 61 11.82 -1.82 -2.76
C GLY A 61 11.39 -2.03 -4.22
N LYS A 62 10.18 -1.65 -4.63
CA LYS A 62 9.76 -1.87 -6.01
C LYS A 62 10.39 -0.81 -6.91
N LYS A 63 11.44 -1.24 -7.60
CA LYS A 63 12.08 -0.51 -8.70
C LYS A 63 11.00 0.14 -9.59
N PRO A 64 11.04 1.46 -9.82
CA PRO A 64 10.08 2.12 -10.69
C PRO A 64 10.09 1.50 -12.09
N ALA A 65 8.91 1.36 -12.70
CA ALA A 65 8.77 0.70 -14.00
C ALA A 65 9.53 1.39 -15.14
N TRP A 66 9.81 2.69 -15.02
CA TRP A 66 10.60 3.46 -15.98
C TRP A 66 12.12 3.27 -15.82
N LEU A 67 12.58 2.61 -14.75
CA LEU A 67 14.00 2.53 -14.43
C LEU A 67 14.69 1.41 -15.24
N THR A 68 15.18 1.73 -16.43
CA THR A 68 15.97 0.78 -17.25
C THR A 68 17.39 0.58 -16.69
N ARG A 69 18.08 -0.49 -17.10
CA ARG A 69 19.50 -0.75 -16.73
C ARG A 69 20.40 0.42 -17.14
N ASP A 70 20.20 0.99 -18.32
CA ASP A 70 21.00 2.13 -18.81
C ASP A 70 20.81 3.38 -17.95
N MET A 71 19.58 3.63 -17.48
CA MET A 71 19.30 4.74 -16.57
C MET A 71 19.96 4.55 -15.20
N LEU A 72 20.07 3.30 -14.73
CA LEU A 72 20.83 3.01 -13.51
C LEU A 72 22.31 3.32 -13.68
N VAL A 73 22.90 2.99 -14.84
CA VAL A 73 24.30 3.33 -15.14
C VAL A 73 24.49 4.84 -15.12
N LYS A 74 23.64 5.60 -15.83
CA LYS A 74 23.69 7.08 -15.84
C LYS A 74 23.57 7.68 -14.43
N LEU A 75 22.63 7.19 -13.63
CA LEU A 75 22.46 7.64 -12.24
C LEU A 75 23.68 7.34 -11.36
N LYS A 76 24.35 6.19 -11.55
CA LYS A 76 25.59 5.86 -10.86
C LYS A 76 26.74 6.77 -11.30
N SER A 77 26.91 6.98 -12.61
CA SER A 77 27.94 7.88 -13.15
C SER A 77 27.78 9.31 -12.63
N LYS A 78 26.54 9.84 -12.61
CA LYS A 78 26.26 11.16 -12.00
C LYS A 78 26.65 11.21 -10.52
N ARG A 79 26.34 10.15 -9.77
CA ARG A 79 26.67 10.08 -8.33
C ARG A 79 28.19 10.09 -8.11
N GLU A 80 28.92 9.36 -8.94
CA GLU A 80 30.38 9.33 -8.87
C GLU A 80 30.99 10.68 -9.25
N LEU A 81 30.51 11.31 -10.33
CA LEU A 81 30.94 12.66 -10.72
C LEU A 81 30.65 13.70 -9.63
N HIS A 82 29.51 13.58 -8.93
CA HIS A 82 29.22 14.44 -7.78
C HIS A 82 30.25 14.26 -6.65
N ARG A 83 30.68 13.01 -6.39
CA ARG A 83 31.71 12.71 -5.39
C ARG A 83 33.06 13.30 -5.81
N GLN A 84 33.43 13.15 -7.08
CA GLN A 84 34.68 13.67 -7.63
C GLN A 84 34.71 15.20 -7.66
N TRP A 85 33.59 15.84 -8.03
CA TRP A 85 33.42 17.29 -7.96
C TRP A 85 33.58 17.82 -6.52
N LYS A 86 32.97 17.13 -5.54
CA LYS A 86 33.15 17.46 -4.11
C LYS A 86 34.61 17.33 -3.64
N GLN A 87 35.41 16.50 -4.31
CA GLN A 87 36.83 16.30 -4.04
C GLN A 87 37.75 17.19 -4.89
N GLY A 88 37.19 18.09 -5.72
CA GLY A 88 37.96 18.96 -6.61
C GLY A 88 38.62 18.28 -7.81
N ARG A 89 38.30 17.00 -8.07
CA ARG A 89 38.91 16.19 -9.16
C ARG A 89 38.26 16.40 -10.52
N VAL A 90 37.05 16.95 -10.54
CA VAL A 90 36.21 17.14 -11.73
C VAL A 90 35.64 18.55 -11.67
N THR A 91 35.51 19.18 -12.84
CA THR A 91 34.98 20.54 -12.93
C THR A 91 33.49 20.57 -12.58
N CYS A 92 33.02 21.73 -12.12
CA CYS A 92 31.59 21.93 -11.85
C CYS A 92 30.72 21.72 -13.12
N GLU A 93 31.27 22.02 -14.29
CA GLU A 93 30.61 21.92 -15.59
C GLU A 93 30.36 20.47 -16.00
N GLU A 94 31.38 19.61 -15.92
CA GLU A 94 31.25 18.17 -16.21
C GLU A 94 30.17 17.50 -15.34
N TYR A 95 30.11 17.85 -14.05
CA TYR A 95 29.05 17.38 -13.16
C TYR A 95 27.68 17.93 -13.58
N ARG A 96 27.57 19.22 -13.90
CA ARG A 96 26.31 19.85 -14.33
C ARG A 96 25.78 19.20 -15.59
N ASP A 97 26.63 18.87 -16.55
CA ASP A 97 26.24 18.26 -17.81
C ASP A 97 25.79 16.81 -17.62
N ALA A 98 26.52 16.02 -16.83
CA ALA A 98 26.07 14.68 -16.44
C ALA A 98 24.74 14.72 -15.68
N ALA A 99 24.53 15.74 -14.84
CA ALA A 99 23.27 15.95 -14.13
C ALA A 99 22.12 16.35 -15.06
N ARG A 100 22.37 17.17 -16.10
CA ARG A 100 21.39 17.49 -17.16
C ARG A 100 21.02 16.23 -17.95
N LEU A 101 22.00 15.50 -18.48
CA LEU A 101 21.79 14.27 -19.24
C LEU A 101 21.02 13.20 -18.44
N CYS A 102 21.30 13.06 -17.14
CA CYS A 102 20.53 12.17 -16.28
C CYS A 102 19.08 12.62 -16.10
N ARG A 103 18.83 13.93 -15.91
CA ARG A 103 17.47 14.46 -15.79
C ARG A 103 16.68 14.21 -17.07
N ASP A 104 17.28 14.46 -18.22
CA ASP A 104 16.63 14.26 -19.52
C ASP A 104 16.41 12.79 -19.82
N GLY A 105 17.38 11.93 -19.47
CA GLY A 105 17.20 10.48 -19.54
C GLY A 105 16.02 9.98 -18.71
N VAL A 106 15.87 10.48 -17.48
CA VAL A 106 14.73 10.13 -16.61
C VAL A 106 13.42 10.64 -17.20
N ARG A 107 13.38 11.85 -17.76
CA ARG A 107 12.18 12.40 -18.44
C ARG A 107 11.79 11.52 -19.63
N LYS A 108 12.73 11.20 -20.51
CA LYS A 108 12.52 10.33 -21.68
C LYS A 108 12.06 8.93 -21.28
N ALA A 109 12.66 8.32 -20.27
CA ALA A 109 12.29 6.99 -19.81
C ALA A 109 10.86 6.93 -19.23
N LYS A 110 10.44 7.98 -18.51
CA LYS A 110 9.07 8.11 -18.02
C LYS A 110 8.08 8.29 -19.17
N ALA A 111 8.37 9.19 -20.10
CA ALA A 111 7.53 9.42 -21.28
C ALA A 111 7.38 8.14 -22.13
N GLN A 112 8.46 7.38 -22.31
CA GLN A 112 8.43 6.12 -23.05
C GLN A 112 7.56 5.07 -22.35
N LEU A 113 7.64 4.96 -21.02
CA LEU A 113 6.77 4.08 -20.26
C LEU A 113 5.30 4.45 -20.45
N GLU A 114 4.97 5.74 -20.34
CA GLU A 114 3.61 6.25 -20.51
C GLU A 114 3.08 6.01 -21.93
N LEU A 115 3.91 6.25 -22.94
CA LEU A 115 3.60 5.96 -24.34
C LEU A 115 3.34 4.46 -24.56
N ASN A 116 4.19 3.59 -24.00
CA ASN A 116 4.02 2.14 -24.10
C ASN A 116 2.73 1.68 -23.40
N LEU A 117 2.37 2.29 -22.26
CA LEU A 117 1.12 2.00 -21.57
C LEU A 117 -0.09 2.45 -22.38
N ALA A 118 -0.05 3.65 -22.95
CA ALA A 118 -1.11 4.19 -23.79
C ALA A 118 -1.35 3.32 -25.04
N ARG A 119 -0.28 2.95 -25.75
CA ARG A 119 -0.33 2.05 -26.92
C ARG A 119 -0.92 0.68 -26.57
N ASN A 120 -0.52 0.11 -25.44
CA ASN A 120 -0.97 -1.21 -25.00
C ASN A 120 -2.32 -1.20 -24.27
N THR A 121 -3.05 -0.08 -24.25
CA THR A 121 -4.34 0.01 -23.53
C THR A 121 -5.37 -0.98 -24.07
N LYS A 122 -5.39 -1.24 -25.38
CA LYS A 122 -6.31 -2.21 -26.01
C LYS A 122 -6.05 -3.64 -25.52
N ASN A 123 -4.78 -4.03 -25.43
CA ASN A 123 -4.36 -5.39 -25.06
C ASN A 123 -4.30 -5.60 -23.54
N SER A 124 -4.02 -4.55 -22.76
CA SER A 124 -3.81 -4.64 -21.32
C SER A 124 -4.28 -3.39 -20.56
N LYS A 125 -5.61 -3.22 -20.47
CA LYS A 125 -6.25 -2.16 -19.68
C LYS A 125 -5.76 -2.13 -18.22
N LYS A 126 -5.48 -3.31 -17.62
CA LYS A 126 -5.02 -3.46 -16.23
C LYS A 126 -3.66 -2.81 -15.96
N GLY A 127 -2.75 -2.78 -16.93
CA GLY A 127 -1.45 -2.13 -16.80
C GLY A 127 -1.59 -0.61 -16.68
N PHE A 128 -2.40 -0.02 -17.56
CA PHE A 128 -2.69 1.40 -17.62
C PHE A 128 -3.39 1.92 -16.35
N TYR A 129 -4.50 1.30 -15.93
CA TYR A 129 -5.21 1.72 -14.72
C TYR A 129 -4.37 1.56 -13.44
N ARG A 130 -3.52 0.53 -13.37
CA ARG A 130 -2.57 0.37 -12.26
C ARG A 130 -1.56 1.52 -12.19
N TYR A 131 -1.03 1.97 -13.34
CA TYR A 131 -0.13 3.11 -13.39
C TYR A 131 -0.83 4.41 -12.97
N LEU A 132 -2.03 4.66 -13.48
CA LEU A 132 -2.83 5.82 -13.08
C LEU A 132 -3.15 5.82 -11.58
N ASN A 133 -3.59 4.69 -11.04
CA ASN A 133 -3.90 4.57 -9.62
C ASN A 133 -2.66 4.71 -8.72
N GLN A 134 -1.46 4.39 -9.23
CA GLN A 134 -0.20 4.66 -8.53
C GLN A 134 0.18 6.15 -8.55
N LYS A 135 -0.20 6.87 -9.61
CA LYS A 135 0.09 8.31 -9.79
C LYS A 135 -0.92 9.23 -9.10
N ARG A 136 -2.16 8.77 -8.92
CA ARG A 136 -3.18 9.49 -8.17
C ARG A 136 -2.71 9.65 -6.72
N LYS A 137 -2.57 10.91 -6.26
CA LYS A 137 -2.18 11.25 -4.88
C LYS A 137 -3.26 10.85 -3.88
N VAL A 138 -4.53 10.97 -4.28
CA VAL A 138 -5.68 10.53 -3.51
C VAL A 138 -5.92 9.07 -3.85
N LYS A 139 -5.70 8.19 -2.88
CA LYS A 139 -6.29 6.87 -2.93
C LYS A 139 -7.78 7.09 -2.74
N GLU A 140 -8.61 6.76 -3.74
CA GLU A 140 -10.06 6.78 -3.59
C GLU A 140 -10.41 5.96 -2.35
N ASN A 141 -10.75 6.66 -1.28
CA ASN A 141 -11.39 6.08 -0.12
C ASN A 141 -12.87 6.18 -0.39
N VAL A 142 -13.63 5.18 0.06
CA VAL A 142 -15.08 5.32 0.17
C VAL A 142 -15.34 6.63 0.91
N ARG A 143 -16.14 7.53 0.30
CA ARG A 143 -16.55 8.81 0.90
C ARG A 143 -17.11 8.56 2.31
N ALA A 144 -17.19 9.59 3.12
CA ALA A 144 -17.78 9.44 4.45
C ALA A 144 -19.19 8.81 4.30
N LEU A 145 -19.39 7.68 4.97
CA LEU A 145 -20.68 7.01 5.06
C LEU A 145 -21.36 7.51 6.32
N THR A 146 -22.67 7.68 6.30
CA THR A 146 -23.45 7.95 7.51
C THR A 146 -23.93 6.63 8.10
N ASN A 147 -23.79 6.46 9.41
CA ASN A 147 -24.41 5.36 10.13
C ASN A 147 -25.93 5.57 10.26
N GLU A 148 -26.62 4.59 10.84
CA GLU A 148 -28.07 4.64 11.12
C GLU A 148 -28.46 5.82 12.02
N ASN A 149 -27.50 6.33 12.81
CA ASN A 149 -27.67 7.47 13.72
C ASN A 149 -27.40 8.83 13.05
N GLY A 150 -27.05 8.86 11.75
CA GLY A 150 -26.76 10.09 11.01
C GLY A 150 -25.35 10.67 11.21
N GLU A 151 -24.45 9.96 11.89
CA GLU A 151 -23.08 10.39 12.17
C GLU A 151 -22.11 9.98 11.04
N LEU A 152 -21.11 10.83 10.79
CA LEU A 152 -20.10 10.59 9.77
C LEU A 152 -19.08 9.54 10.21
N VAL A 153 -19.06 8.42 9.52
CA VAL A 153 -18.10 7.35 9.75
C VAL A 153 -16.80 7.63 9.02
N LEU A 154 -15.73 7.79 9.80
CA LEU A 154 -14.38 8.08 9.31
C LEU A 154 -13.51 6.81 9.22
N THR A 155 -13.75 5.81 10.07
CA THR A 155 -12.92 4.60 10.18
C THR A 155 -13.26 3.56 9.13
N HIS A 156 -12.23 2.89 8.57
CA HIS A 156 -12.44 1.86 7.55
C HIS A 156 -13.22 0.63 8.04
N GLY A 157 -13.07 0.25 9.32
CA GLY A 157 -13.77 -0.91 9.91
C GLY A 157 -15.29 -0.68 9.99
N GLU A 158 -15.68 0.48 10.51
CA GLU A 158 -17.08 0.89 10.61
C GLU A 158 -17.75 1.03 9.23
N LYS A 159 -17.03 1.59 8.24
CA LYS A 159 -17.51 1.62 6.84
C LYS A 159 -17.76 0.23 6.26
N ALA A 160 -16.95 -0.76 6.65
CA ALA A 160 -17.11 -2.13 6.17
C ALA A 160 -18.33 -2.81 6.80
N GLU A 161 -18.60 -2.58 8.09
CA GLU A 161 -19.79 -3.11 8.74
C GLU A 161 -21.08 -2.49 8.19
N ILE A 162 -21.11 -1.18 7.92
CA ILE A 162 -22.26 -0.53 7.27
C ILE A 162 -22.53 -1.11 5.88
N LEU A 163 -21.49 -1.30 5.07
CA LEU A 163 -21.65 -1.91 3.75
C LEU A 163 -22.13 -3.36 3.87
N LYS A 164 -21.59 -4.12 4.83
CA LYS A 164 -21.99 -5.51 5.09
C LYS A 164 -23.45 -5.62 5.52
N SER A 165 -23.93 -4.76 6.43
CA SER A 165 -25.34 -4.75 6.84
C SER A 165 -26.26 -4.35 5.69
N PHE A 166 -25.87 -3.35 4.88
CA PHE A 166 -26.60 -2.95 3.69
C PHE A 166 -26.73 -4.09 2.67
N PHE A 167 -25.62 -4.76 2.33
CA PHE A 167 -25.67 -5.91 1.42
C PHE A 167 -26.53 -7.03 1.99
N ALA A 168 -26.39 -7.37 3.27
CA ALA A 168 -27.26 -8.37 3.91
C ALA A 168 -28.74 -7.98 3.80
N SER A 169 -29.10 -6.71 4.02
CA SER A 169 -30.48 -6.24 3.91
C SER A 169 -31.06 -6.37 2.50
N VAL A 170 -30.27 -6.13 1.45
CA VAL A 170 -30.71 -6.27 0.05
C VAL A 170 -30.98 -7.73 -0.33
N PHE A 171 -30.18 -8.67 0.20
CA PHE A 171 -30.32 -10.10 -0.09
C PHE A 171 -31.26 -10.85 0.86
N THR A 172 -31.54 -10.27 2.03
CA THR A 172 -32.38 -10.87 3.07
C THR A 172 -33.72 -10.14 3.15
N GLY A 173 -34.47 -10.12 2.04
CA GLY A 173 -35.94 -10.04 1.98
C GLY A 173 -36.73 -8.94 2.70
N ASN A 174 -36.14 -8.01 3.46
CA ASN A 174 -36.89 -7.04 4.24
C ASN A 174 -36.91 -5.69 3.51
N ARG A 175 -38.05 -5.41 2.86
CA ARG A 175 -38.31 -4.12 2.21
C ARG A 175 -38.48 -3.01 3.26
N SER A 176 -37.40 -2.30 3.54
CA SER A 176 -37.47 -0.88 3.87
C SER A 176 -36.18 -0.20 3.41
N PRO A 177 -36.23 0.80 2.52
CA PRO A 177 -35.02 1.48 2.08
C PRO A 177 -34.43 2.29 3.24
N PRO A 178 -33.11 2.29 3.44
CA PRO A 178 -32.47 3.24 4.33
C PRO A 178 -32.74 4.65 3.79
N GLN A 179 -33.21 5.55 4.64
CA GLN A 179 -33.41 6.96 4.30
C GLN A 179 -32.04 7.60 3.98
N SER A 180 -31.64 7.55 2.70
CA SER A 180 -30.55 8.38 2.20
C SER A 180 -31.07 9.81 2.08
N ARG A 181 -31.05 10.56 3.19
CA ARG A 181 -31.15 12.02 3.12
C ARG A 181 -29.83 12.56 2.59
N VAL A 182 -29.67 12.52 1.27
CA VAL A 182 -28.77 13.45 0.60
C VAL A 182 -29.36 14.83 0.84
N LYS A 183 -28.79 15.59 1.78
CA LYS A 183 -29.14 16.99 1.99
C LYS A 183 -28.67 17.74 0.74
N GLY A 184 -29.56 17.84 -0.25
CA GLY A 184 -29.38 18.74 -1.38
C GLY A 184 -29.31 20.17 -0.85
N HIS A 185 -28.29 20.90 -1.26
CA HIS A 185 -28.27 22.35 -1.13
C HIS A 185 -28.94 22.92 -2.38
N HIS A 186 -30.15 23.44 -2.24
CA HIS A 186 -30.74 24.38 -3.18
C HIS A 186 -31.47 25.47 -2.40
N ASP A 187 -31.00 26.71 -2.55
CA ASP A 187 -31.77 27.87 -3.00
C ASP A 187 -30.79 29.06 -3.20
N GLY A 188 -30.91 29.94 -4.19
CA GLY A 188 -32.10 30.22 -4.99
C GLY A 188 -31.82 30.72 -6.40
N ASP A 189 -32.91 30.73 -7.16
CA ASP A 189 -33.10 31.20 -8.53
C ASP A 189 -33.36 32.72 -8.57
N GLN A 190 -32.77 33.42 -9.55
CA GLN A 190 -33.48 34.23 -10.56
C GLN A 190 -32.55 35.18 -11.33
N GLY A 191 -32.67 35.16 -12.66
CA GLY A 191 -32.44 36.34 -13.50
C GLY A 191 -31.56 36.14 -14.73
N CYS A 192 -32.19 35.83 -15.87
CA CYS A 192 -31.60 35.83 -17.21
C CYS A 192 -30.84 37.12 -17.54
N LYS A 193 -29.54 37.06 -17.93
CA LYS A 193 -28.89 37.98 -18.90
C LYS A 193 -27.73 37.30 -19.65
N THR A 194 -27.69 37.61 -20.95
CA THR A 194 -26.88 37.16 -22.10
C THR A 194 -25.35 37.11 -21.87
N PRO A 195 -24.58 36.25 -22.58
CA PRO A 195 -23.12 36.21 -22.44
C PRO A 195 -22.44 37.38 -23.20
N PRO A 196 -21.31 37.91 -22.68
CA PRO A 196 -20.62 39.03 -23.33
C PRO A 196 -19.80 38.56 -24.53
N ILE A 197 -19.87 39.38 -25.58
CA ILE A 197 -19.03 39.36 -26.77
C ILE A 197 -17.62 39.82 -26.38
N ILE A 198 -16.62 39.01 -26.71
CA ILE A 198 -15.20 39.38 -26.60
C ILE A 198 -14.82 40.06 -27.91
N ARG A 199 -14.36 41.32 -27.82
CA ARG A 199 -13.54 41.97 -28.86
C ARG A 199 -12.08 41.63 -28.62
#